data_AF-A0A352HPF1-F1
#
_entry.id   AF-A0A352HPF1-F1
#
_cell.length_a   1.000
_cell.length_b   1.000
_cell.length_c   1.000
_cell.angle_alpha   90.00
_cell.angle_beta   90.00
_cell.angle_gamma   90.00
#
_symmetry.space_group_name_H-M   'P 1'
#
loop_
_entity.id
_entity.type
_entity.pdbx_description
1 polymer ?
#
loop_
_entity_poly.entity_id
_entity_poly.type
_entity_poly.pdbx_seq_one_letter_code
_entity_poly.pdbx_strand_id
1 'polypeptide(L)'
;LTAGEGEEARRILAEKLSRPEVAEWFAPGLEVLTERTILTGPGRMERPDRIVVDAGGNATVIDYKFGTERNDRRYARQVAEYITQLRRTGRYATVAGRVWYVLLDHLLPLP
;
A
#
# COMPACT_ATOMS: atom_id res chain seq x y z
N LEU A 1 20.08 -14.34 -8.07
CA LEU A 1 19.02 -14.19 -9.07
C LEU A 1 19.53 -14.70 -10.40
N THR A 2 19.36 -16.01 -10.61
CA THR A 2 19.49 -16.63 -11.93
C THR A 2 18.30 -16.20 -12.80
N ALA A 3 18.42 -16.38 -14.12
CA ALA A 3 17.31 -16.11 -15.04
C ALA A 3 16.03 -16.89 -14.67
N GLY A 4 16.17 -18.14 -14.21
CA GLY A 4 15.04 -18.98 -13.79
C GLY A 4 14.37 -18.51 -12.49
N GLU A 5 15.13 -18.03 -11.50
CA GLU A 5 14.57 -17.44 -10.27
C GLU A 5 13.75 -16.17 -10.57
N GLY A 6 14.20 -15.35 -11.53
CA GLY A 6 13.49 -14.14 -11.94
C GLY A 6 12.17 -14.42 -12.65
N GLU A 7 12.12 -15.45 -13.49
CA GLU A 7 10.92 -15.85 -14.22
C GLU A 7 9.86 -16.43 -13.26
N GLU A 8 10.28 -17.23 -12.29
CA GLU A 8 9.39 -17.76 -11.25
C GLU A 8 8.78 -16.64 -10.39
N ALA A 9 9.62 -15.70 -9.93
CA ALA A 9 9.14 -14.54 -9.19
C ALA A 9 8.13 -13.71 -9.99
N ARG A 10 8.37 -13.53 -11.29
CA ARG A 10 7.46 -12.80 -12.18
C ARG A 10 6.10 -13.49 -12.30
N ARG A 11 6.09 -14.81 -12.44
CA ARG A 11 4.86 -15.62 -12.52
C ARG A 11 4.04 -15.50 -11.23
N ILE A 12 4.67 -15.68 -10.08
CA ILE A 12 4.00 -15.58 -8.77
C ILE A 12 3.43 -14.17 -8.56
N LEU A 13 4.18 -13.13 -8.91
CA LEU A 13 3.71 -11.74 -8.80
C LEU A 13 2.55 -11.46 -9.76
N ALA A 14 2.61 -11.95 -11.00
CA ALA A 14 1.53 -11.77 -11.97
C ALA A 14 0.22 -12.39 -11.49
N GLU A 15 0.27 -13.60 -10.94
CA GLU A 15 -0.88 -14.26 -10.31
C GLU A 15 -1.46 -13.40 -9.17
N LYS A 16 -0.61 -12.99 -8.24
CA LYS A 16 -1.02 -12.20 -7.06
C LYS A 16 -1.60 -10.83 -7.43
N LEU A 17 -1.01 -10.14 -8.41
CA LEU A 17 -1.47 -8.85 -8.91
C LEU A 17 -2.77 -8.94 -9.71
N SER A 18 -3.14 -10.13 -10.22
CA SER A 18 -4.38 -10.33 -10.97
C SER A 18 -5.63 -10.38 -10.07
N ARG A 19 -5.47 -10.46 -8.75
CA ARG A 19 -6.60 -10.41 -7.80
C ARG A 19 -7.36 -9.09 -7.95
N PRO A 20 -8.70 -9.09 -8.08
CA PRO A 20 -9.49 -7.88 -8.33
C PRO A 20 -9.17 -6.73 -7.36
N GLU A 21 -9.15 -7.01 -6.05
CA GLU A 21 -8.86 -6.02 -5.00
C GLU A 21 -7.47 -5.39 -5.12
N VAL A 22 -6.48 -6.14 -5.61
CA VAL A 22 -5.10 -5.66 -5.79
C VAL A 22 -4.97 -4.95 -7.13
N ALA A 23 -5.58 -5.49 -8.19
CA ALA A 23 -5.58 -4.95 -9.53
C ALA A 23 -6.17 -3.52 -9.57
N GLU A 24 -7.17 -3.24 -8.73
CA GLU A 24 -7.72 -1.89 -8.55
C GLU A 24 -6.65 -0.84 -8.23
N TRP A 25 -5.59 -1.19 -7.49
CA TRP A 25 -4.51 -0.26 -7.14
C TRP A 25 -3.59 0.09 -8.32
N PHE A 26 -3.71 -0.65 -9.42
CA PHE A 26 -2.96 -0.48 -10.65
C PHE A 26 -3.87 -0.09 -11.82
N ALA A 27 -5.14 0.23 -11.54
CA ALA A 27 -6.08 0.65 -12.56
C ALA A 27 -5.59 1.94 -13.27
N PRO A 28 -5.87 2.07 -14.58
CA PRO A 28 -5.54 3.29 -15.31
C PRO A 28 -6.32 4.48 -14.77
N GLY A 29 -5.74 5.68 -14.85
CA GLY A 29 -6.38 6.93 -14.44
C GLY A 29 -6.24 7.28 -12.96
N LEU A 30 -5.59 6.45 -12.16
CA LEU A 30 -5.22 6.79 -10.77
C LEU A 30 -4.04 7.77 -10.76
N GLU A 31 -4.11 8.79 -9.89
CA GLU A 31 -2.91 9.51 -9.48
C GLU A 31 -2.13 8.60 -8.53
N VAL A 32 -0.87 8.30 -8.86
CA VAL A 32 -0.02 7.41 -8.06
C VAL A 32 1.13 8.19 -7.45
N LEU A 33 1.25 8.13 -6.13
CA LEU A 33 2.36 8.70 -5.37
C LEU A 33 3.15 7.55 -4.74
N THR A 34 4.37 7.31 -5.23
CA THR A 34 5.29 6.30 -4.70
C THR A 34 6.40 6.96 -3.87
N GLU A 35 6.83 6.29 -2.80
CA GLU A 35 8.00 6.66 -1.97
C GLU A 35 8.00 8.10 -1.42
N ARG A 36 6.83 8.74 -1.30
CA ARG A 36 6.72 10.09 -0.77
C ARG A 36 6.83 10.08 0.75
N THR A 37 7.78 10.85 1.27
CA THR A 37 7.95 11.02 2.73
C THR A 37 6.77 11.75 3.34
N ILE A 38 6.16 11.15 4.36
CA ILE A 38 5.12 11.74 5.21
C ILE A 38 5.72 12.04 6.58
N LEU A 39 5.39 13.20 7.14
CA LEU A 39 5.73 13.55 8.52
C LEU A 39 4.80 12.82 9.49
N THR A 40 5.32 11.83 10.23
CA THR A 40 4.55 11.00 11.18
C THR A 40 4.73 11.44 12.64
N GLY A 41 4.78 12.75 12.88
CA GLY A 41 5.00 13.37 14.20
C GLY A 41 6.31 14.16 14.27
N PRO A 42 6.69 14.70 15.45
CA PRO A 42 7.87 15.55 15.58
C PRO A 42 9.14 14.80 15.18
N GLY A 43 9.73 15.16 14.03
CA GLY A 43 11.00 14.60 13.53
C GLY A 43 10.94 13.18 12.97
N ARG A 44 9.77 12.53 12.91
CA ARG A 44 9.62 11.21 12.28
C ARG A 44 9.16 11.34 10.83
N MET A 45 9.93 10.74 9.94
CA MET A 45 9.66 10.66 8.52
C MET A 45 9.46 9.19 8.17
N GLU A 46 8.29 8.86 7.64
CA GLU A 46 8.00 7.51 7.16
C GLU A 46 7.44 7.58 5.74
N ARG A 47 7.64 6.51 4.98
CA ARG A 47 7.31 6.44 3.55
C ARG A 47 6.36 5.27 3.34
N PRO A 48 5.09 5.50 2.99
CA PRO A 48 4.28 4.43 2.43
C PRO A 48 4.88 3.99 1.09
N ASP A 49 4.69 2.72 0.76
CA ASP A 49 5.15 2.18 -0.52
C ASP A 49 4.38 2.82 -1.68
N ARG A 50 3.06 2.98 -1.52
CA ARG A 50 2.17 3.52 -2.57
C ARG A 50 0.97 4.26 -1.98
N ILE A 51 0.60 5.36 -2.61
CA ILE A 51 -0.70 6.01 -2.41
C ILE A 51 -1.35 6.11 -3.79
N VAL A 52 -2.60 5.70 -3.89
CA VAL A 52 -3.41 5.87 -5.11
C VAL A 52 -4.56 6.82 -4.82
N VAL A 53 -4.85 7.71 -5.75
CA VAL A 53 -5.98 8.64 -5.66
C VAL A 53 -6.86 8.44 -6.88
N ASP A 54 -8.15 8.19 -6.64
CA ASP A 54 -9.14 8.03 -7.70
C ASP A 54 -9.64 9.39 -8.24
N ALA A 55 -10.43 9.34 -9.32
CA ALA A 55 -11.02 10.54 -9.92
C ALA A 55 -12.02 11.27 -9.00
N GLY A 56 -12.52 10.60 -7.95
CA GLY A 56 -13.36 11.20 -6.91
C GLY A 56 -12.55 11.89 -5.80
N GLY A 57 -11.22 11.84 -5.86
CA GLY A 57 -10.33 12.41 -4.85
C GLY A 57 -10.19 11.55 -3.59
N ASN A 58 -10.57 10.27 -3.64
CA ASN A 58 -10.35 9.34 -2.52
C ASN A 58 -8.94 8.76 -2.59
N ALA A 59 -8.21 8.85 -1.48
CA ALA A 59 -6.87 8.29 -1.38
C ALA A 59 -6.87 6.92 -0.68
N THR A 60 -6.08 5.98 -1.20
CA THR A 60 -5.80 4.70 -0.54
C THR A 60 -4.29 4.55 -0.35
N VAL A 61 -3.86 4.41 0.90
CA VAL A 61 -2.48 4.09 1.26
C VAL A 61 -2.28 2.58 1.20
N ILE A 62 -1.26 2.12 0.51
CA ILE A 62 -0.95 0.70 0.32
C ILE A 62 0.48 0.45 0.77
N ASP A 63 0.64 -0.54 1.64
CA ASP A 63 1.91 -0.91 2.23
C ASP A 63 2.12 -2.44 2.09
N TYR A 64 3.22 -2.83 1.47
CA TYR A 64 3.50 -4.21 1.07
C TYR A 64 4.39 -4.92 2.10
N LYS A 65 4.00 -6.15 2.47
CA LYS A 65 4.78 -7.00 3.40
C LYS A 65 5.15 -8.32 2.74
N PHE A 66 6.45 -8.54 2.59
CA PHE A 66 7.02 -9.77 2.02
C PHE A 66 7.51 -10.75 3.09
N GLY A 67 7.24 -10.50 4.36
CA GLY A 67 7.54 -11.45 5.43
C GLY A 67 6.64 -12.69 5.34
N THR A 68 7.13 -13.80 5.90
CA THR A 68 6.38 -15.06 6.04
C THR A 68 5.47 -15.08 7.27
N GLU A 69 5.46 -14.02 8.06
CA GLU A 69 4.66 -13.89 9.28
C GLU A 69 3.87 -12.58 9.28
N ARG A 70 2.70 -12.60 9.93
CA ARG A 70 1.85 -11.42 10.09
C ARG A 70 2.15 -10.71 11.40
N ASN A 71 2.17 -9.38 11.33
CA ASN A 71 2.18 -8.52 12.51
C ASN A 71 1.18 -7.38 12.31
N ASP A 72 -0.09 -7.76 12.30
CA ASP A 72 -1.19 -6.83 11.97
C ASP A 72 -1.17 -5.61 12.87
N ARG A 73 -0.90 -5.79 14.17
CA ARG A 73 -0.88 -4.68 15.13
C ARG A 73 0.19 -3.63 14.76
N ARG A 74 1.40 -4.06 14.41
CA ARG A 74 2.49 -3.15 14.03
C ARG A 74 2.15 -2.42 12.73
N TYR A 75 1.77 -3.16 11.70
CA TYR A 75 1.57 -2.58 10.37
C TYR A 75 0.28 -1.78 10.28
N ALA A 76 -0.78 -2.19 10.98
CA ALA A 76 -1.99 -1.40 11.10
C ALA A 76 -1.72 -0.06 11.78
N ARG A 77 -0.94 -0.05 12.86
CA ARG A 77 -0.56 1.20 13.54
C ARG A 77 0.19 2.14 12.59
N GLN A 78 1.17 1.60 11.86
CA GLN A 78 1.96 2.37 10.89
C GLN A 78 1.07 2.99 9.80
N VAL A 79 0.22 2.18 9.16
CA VAL A 79 -0.67 2.68 8.09
C VAL A 79 -1.73 3.65 8.65
N ALA A 80 -2.25 3.43 9.85
CA ALA A 80 -3.17 4.37 10.50
C ALA A 80 -2.53 5.74 10.76
N GLU A 81 -1.23 5.79 11.06
CA GLU A 81 -0.48 7.04 11.15
C GLU A 81 -0.42 7.75 9.79
N TYR A 82 -0.18 7.03 8.68
CA TYR A 82 -0.24 7.62 7.32
C TYR A 82 -1.62 8.18 7.00
N ILE A 83 -2.69 7.42 7.25
CA ILE A 83 -4.07 7.84 7.04
C ILE A 83 -4.34 9.15 7.80
N THR A 84 -3.94 9.20 9.06
CA THR A 84 -4.13 10.38 9.92
C THR A 84 -3.44 11.62 9.35
N GLN A 85 -2.20 11.48 8.87
CA GLN A 85 -1.44 12.61 8.32
C GLN A 85 -2.01 13.07 6.98
N LEU A 86 -2.40 12.16 6.10
CA LEU A 86 -3.02 12.53 4.82
C LEU A 86 -4.38 13.21 5.04
N ARG A 87 -5.20 12.75 5.99
CA ARG A 87 -6.47 13.42 6.35
C ARG A 87 -6.25 14.86 6.81
N ARG A 88 -5.19 15.12 7.58
CA ARG A 88 -4.85 16.48 8.06
C ARG A 88 -4.50 17.46 6.94
N THR A 89 -4.10 16.98 5.76
CA THR A 89 -3.81 17.85 4.61
C THR A 89 -5.07 18.51 4.04
N GLY A 90 -6.25 17.93 4.26
CA GLY A 90 -7.51 18.38 3.66
C GLY A 90 -7.61 18.20 2.14
N ARG A 91 -6.62 17.57 1.50
CA ARG A 91 -6.57 17.40 0.03
C ARG A 91 -7.53 16.34 -0.50
N TYR A 92 -7.80 15.30 0.30
CA TYR A 92 -8.51 14.10 -0.15
C TYR A 92 -9.92 14.04 0.43
N ALA A 93 -10.88 13.58 -0.38
CA ALA A 93 -12.28 13.40 0.05
C ALA A 93 -12.40 12.35 1.14
N THR A 94 -11.72 11.22 0.96
CA THR A 94 -11.54 10.18 1.97
C THR A 94 -10.11 9.66 1.92
N VAL A 95 -9.67 9.04 3.01
CA VAL A 95 -8.37 8.35 3.06
C VAL A 95 -8.57 7.02 3.75
N ALA A 96 -8.22 5.92 3.09
CA ALA A 96 -8.23 4.56 3.63
C ALA A 96 -6.82 3.94 3.56
N GLY A 97 -6.63 2.80 4.23
CA GLY A 97 -5.36 2.07 4.20
C GLY A 97 -5.51 0.60 3.86
N ARG A 98 -4.44 0.01 3.32
CA ARG A 98 -4.31 -1.40 3.00
C ARG A 98 -2.90 -1.86 3.36
N VAL A 99 -2.80 -2.93 4.14
CA VAL A 99 -1.55 -3.69 4.29
C VAL A 99 -1.72 -5.00 3.53
N TRP A 100 -0.86 -5.23 2.53
CA TRP A 100 -0.91 -6.48 1.76
C TRP A 100 0.31 -7.34 2.06
N TYR A 101 0.06 -8.48 2.71
CA TYR A 101 1.07 -9.50 2.93
C TYR A 101 1.20 -10.35 1.67
N VAL A 102 2.12 -9.96 0.78
CA VAL A 102 2.22 -10.49 -0.59
C VAL A 102 2.46 -11.99 -0.60
N LEU A 103 3.43 -12.49 0.18
CA LEU A 103 3.73 -13.92 0.22
C LEU A 103 2.61 -14.75 0.83
N LEU A 104 1.94 -14.20 1.84
CA LEU A 104 0.82 -14.84 2.55
C LEU A 104 -0.53 -14.65 1.85
N ASP A 105 -0.54 -13.87 0.76
CA ASP A 105 -1.72 -13.46 0.01
C ASP A 105 -2.86 -12.89 0.87
N HIS A 106 -2.50 -12.18 1.95
CA HIS A 106 -3.45 -11.70 2.94
C HIS A 106 -3.57 -10.17 2.88
N LEU A 107 -4.81 -9.67 2.77
CA LEU A 107 -5.12 -8.24 2.80
C LEU A 107 -5.69 -7.84 4.15
N LEU A 108 -5.06 -6.86 4.78
CA LEU A 108 -5.56 -6.21 5.99
C LEU A 108 -6.07 -4.80 5.63
N PRO A 109 -7.39 -4.57 5.61
CA PRO A 109 -7.95 -3.25 5.36
C PRO A 109 -7.90 -2.37 6.62
N LEU A 110 -7.73 -1.06 6.40
CA LEU A 110 -7.82 -0.03 7.40
C LEU A 110 -8.80 1.08 6.96
N PRO A 111 -9.60 1.62 7.91
CA PRO A 111 -10.58 2.66 7.64
C PRO A 111 -9.95 4.02 7.36
#